data_AF-A0A2K5J5R2-F1
#
_entry.id   AF-A0A2K5J5R2-F1
#
_cell.length_a   1.000
_cell.length_b   1.000
_cell.length_c   1.000
_cell.angle_alpha   90.00
_cell.angle_beta   90.00
_cell.angle_gamma   90.00
#
_symmetry.space_group_name_H-M   'P 1'
#
loop_
_entity.id
_entity.type
_entity.pdbx_description
1 polymer ?
#
loop_
_entity_poly.entity_id
_entity_poly.type
_entity_poly.pdbx_seq_one_letter_code
_entity_poly.pdbx_strand_id
1 'polypeptide(L)'
;MLFLARRINSTFNQVVLKRLFMSRTNRPPLSLSGIIWKMKLPGWENKTAVVVETITDDVRIQEVPKLKVCALRLTSRARSCILRAGGKILTFDQLALDSPNGCGTVLLSGPRKGLEVYWHFSKAPGTPHSHTKPYVRSKGRKFEHARGQRASRGYQN
;
A
#
# COMPACT_ATOMS: atom_id res chain seq x y z
N MET A 1 -1.86 -3.14 -21.72
CA MET A 1 -1.58 -4.30 -20.84
C MET A 1 -2.33 -5.58 -21.20
N LEU A 2 -3.63 -5.56 -21.53
CA LEU A 2 -4.38 -6.77 -21.92
C LEU A 2 -3.72 -7.54 -23.08
N PHE A 3 -3.31 -6.82 -24.13
CA PHE A 3 -2.59 -7.40 -25.26
C PHE A 3 -1.28 -8.09 -24.85
N LEU A 4 -0.46 -7.41 -24.05
CA LEU A 4 0.82 -7.94 -23.57
C LEU A 4 0.63 -9.18 -22.70
N ALA A 5 -0.36 -9.20 -21.80
CA ALA A 5 -0.63 -10.36 -20.96
C ALA A 5 -1.07 -11.61 -21.75
N ARG A 6 -1.68 -11.41 -22.93
CA ARG A 6 -2.11 -12.50 -23.81
C ARG A 6 -1.00 -12.99 -24.76
N ARG A 7 -0.18 -12.07 -25.26
CA ARG A 7 0.85 -12.36 -26.28
C ARG A 7 2.22 -12.69 -25.70
N ILE A 8 2.52 -12.18 -24.51
CA ILE A 8 3.80 -12.37 -23.84
C ILE A 8 3.56 -13.29 -22.65
N ASN A 9 4.31 -14.39 -22.59
CA ASN A 9 4.29 -15.35 -21.49
C ASN A 9 5.03 -14.82 -20.24
N SER A 10 4.65 -13.64 -19.75
CA SER A 10 5.19 -13.04 -18.54
C SER A 10 4.12 -12.98 -17.44
N THR A 11 4.40 -13.61 -16.31
CA THR A 11 3.54 -13.56 -15.11
C THR A 11 3.38 -12.14 -14.58
N PHE A 12 4.37 -11.27 -14.79
CA PHE A 12 4.30 -9.86 -14.43
C PHE A 12 3.10 -9.17 -15.09
N ASN A 13 2.93 -9.34 -16.41
CA ASN A 13 1.85 -8.72 -17.16
C ASN A 13 0.48 -9.24 -16.71
N GLN A 14 0.37 -10.54 -16.38
CA GLN A 14 -0.85 -11.13 -15.84
C GLN A 14 -1.21 -10.52 -14.46
N VAL A 15 -0.22 -10.33 -13.58
CA VAL A 15 -0.43 -9.71 -12.27
C VAL A 15 -0.80 -8.23 -12.41
N VAL A 16 -0.13 -7.47 -13.28
CA VAL A 16 -0.46 -6.05 -13.54
C VAL A 16 -1.89 -5.94 -14.09
N LEU A 17 -2.26 -6.75 -15.07
CA LEU A 17 -3.61 -6.78 -15.62
C LEU A 17 -4.66 -7.10 -14.54
N LYS A 18 -4.42 -8.13 -13.72
CA LYS A 18 -5.30 -8.47 -12.60
C LYS A 18 -5.46 -7.30 -11.64
N ARG A 19 -4.38 -6.58 -11.31
CA ARG A 19 -4.41 -5.41 -10.43
C ARG A 19 -5.15 -4.21 -11.02
N LEU A 20 -5.07 -4.00 -12.33
CA LEU A 20 -5.84 -2.94 -13.00
C LEU A 20 -7.35 -3.11 -12.81
N PHE A 21 -7.83 -4.35 -12.78
CA PHE A 21 -9.24 -4.67 -12.53
C PHE A 21 -9.66 -4.63 -11.05
N MET A 22 -8.72 -4.51 -10.11
CA MET A 22 -9.06 -4.49 -8.69
C MET A 22 -9.81 -3.20 -8.30
N SER A 23 -10.74 -3.33 -7.35
CA SER A 23 -11.44 -2.18 -6.75
C SER A 23 -10.46 -1.24 -6.03
N ARG A 24 -10.90 0.00 -5.77
CA ARG A 24 -10.09 1.00 -5.05
C ARG A 24 -9.69 0.55 -3.64
N THR A 25 -10.59 -0.13 -2.92
CA THR A 25 -10.29 -0.68 -1.57
C THR A 25 -9.17 -1.71 -1.61
N ASN A 26 -9.10 -2.49 -2.68
CA ASN A 26 -8.07 -3.50 -2.91
C ASN A 26 -6.79 -2.96 -3.59
N ARG A 27 -6.78 -1.65 -3.92
CA ARG A 27 -5.66 -0.87 -4.44
C ARG A 27 -5.33 0.29 -3.49
N PRO A 28 -4.87 -0.01 -2.26
CA PRO A 28 -4.54 1.03 -1.29
C PRO A 28 -3.45 1.96 -1.83
N PRO A 29 -3.41 3.24 -1.41
CA PRO A 29 -2.30 4.11 -1.76
C PRO A 29 -0.99 3.60 -1.13
N LEU A 30 0.13 3.82 -1.83
CA LEU A 30 1.47 3.51 -1.34
C LEU A 30 2.24 4.81 -1.07
N SER A 31 2.79 4.94 0.13
CA SER A 31 3.60 6.11 0.51
C SER A 31 5.00 6.06 -0.10
N LEU A 32 5.61 7.23 -0.30
CA LEU A 32 7.02 7.33 -0.69
C LEU A 32 7.95 6.60 0.29
N SER A 33 7.66 6.67 1.60
CA SER A 33 8.40 5.91 2.63
C SER A 33 8.38 4.42 2.40
N GLY A 34 7.20 3.86 2.09
CA GLY A 34 7.05 2.45 1.80
C GLY A 34 7.84 2.03 0.56
N ILE A 35 7.90 2.90 -0.46
CA ILE A 35 8.70 2.65 -1.67
C ILE A 35 10.19 2.66 -1.33
N ILE A 36 10.68 3.72 -0.66
CA ILE A 36 12.10 3.89 -0.32
C ILE A 36 12.60 2.72 0.52
N TRP A 37 11.86 2.35 1.56
CA TRP A 37 12.25 1.25 2.44
C TRP A 37 12.34 -0.08 1.67
N LYS A 38 11.38 -0.34 0.77
CA LYS A 38 11.39 -1.53 -0.06
C LYS A 38 12.53 -1.53 -1.08
N MET A 39 12.77 -0.41 -1.76
CA MET A 39 13.82 -0.29 -2.78
C MET A 39 15.24 -0.30 -2.19
N LYS A 40 15.38 -0.07 -0.87
CA LYS A 40 16.66 -0.19 -0.14
C LYS A 40 17.07 -1.65 0.14
N LEU A 41 16.17 -2.62 -0.07
CA LEU A 41 16.49 -4.03 0.11
C LEU A 41 17.58 -4.49 -0.89
N PRO A 42 18.48 -5.39 -0.47
CA PRO A 42 19.59 -5.83 -1.32
C PRO A 42 19.08 -6.50 -2.59
N GLY A 43 19.74 -6.19 -3.72
CA GLY A 43 19.41 -6.75 -5.04
C GLY A 43 18.29 -6.04 -5.80
N TRP A 44 17.73 -4.94 -5.27
CA TRP A 44 16.72 -4.10 -5.95
C TRP A 44 17.29 -2.77 -6.45
N GLU A 45 18.60 -2.62 -6.43
CA GLU A 45 19.32 -1.48 -7.00
C GLU A 45 19.01 -1.32 -8.49
N ASN A 46 18.89 -0.08 -8.95
CA ASN A 46 18.62 0.30 -10.34
C ASN A 46 17.33 -0.27 -10.97
N LYS A 47 16.46 -0.94 -10.19
CA LYS A 47 15.18 -1.45 -10.66
C LYS A 47 14.11 -0.37 -10.66
N THR A 48 13.09 -0.57 -11.50
CA THR A 48 11.92 0.31 -11.57
C THR A 48 10.87 -0.14 -10.57
N ALA A 49 10.47 0.73 -9.63
CA ALA A 49 9.35 0.48 -8.74
C ALA A 49 8.04 0.60 -9.52
N VAL A 50 7.26 -0.47 -9.62
CA VAL A 50 5.97 -0.47 -10.32
C VAL A 50 4.84 -0.57 -9.31
N VAL A 51 3.93 0.39 -9.35
CA VAL A 51 2.80 0.51 -8.41
C VAL A 51 1.50 0.68 -9.21
N VAL A 52 0.62 -0.32 -9.18
CA VAL A 52 -0.69 -0.26 -9.88
C VAL A 52 -1.74 0.48 -9.03
N GLU A 53 -1.31 1.51 -8.30
CA GLU A 53 -2.07 2.21 -7.26
C GLU A 53 -1.67 3.70 -7.25
N THR A 54 -2.18 4.48 -6.30
CA THR A 54 -1.79 5.89 -6.14
C THR A 54 -0.56 6.01 -5.24
N ILE A 55 0.41 6.83 -5.64
CA ILE A 55 1.56 7.16 -4.80
C ILE A 55 1.32 8.48 -4.06
N THR A 56 1.44 8.42 -2.73
CA THR A 56 1.26 9.56 -1.83
C THR A 56 2.59 10.02 -1.24
N ASP A 57 2.71 11.33 -1.01
CA ASP A 57 3.85 11.91 -0.30
C ASP A 57 3.87 11.44 1.17
N ASP A 58 5.05 11.47 1.78
CA ASP A 58 5.20 11.27 3.22
C ASP A 58 6.07 12.38 3.80
N VAL A 59 5.43 13.32 4.48
CA VAL A 59 6.05 14.55 5.00
C VAL A 59 7.12 14.26 6.06
N ARG A 60 7.10 13.06 6.64
CA ARG A 60 8.09 12.64 7.65
C ARG A 60 9.47 12.37 7.05
N ILE A 61 9.56 12.20 5.73
CA ILE A 61 10.81 11.96 5.03
C ILE A 61 11.41 13.27 4.57
N GLN A 62 12.67 13.48 4.92
CA GLN A 62 13.44 14.63 4.48
C GLN A 62 14.18 14.34 3.17
N GLU A 63 14.85 13.18 3.09
CA GLU A 63 15.67 12.79 1.95
C GLU A 63 14.99 11.73 1.08
N VAL A 64 14.80 12.05 -0.20
CA VAL A 64 14.27 11.11 -1.20
C VAL A 64 15.42 10.70 -2.12
N PRO A 65 15.76 9.40 -2.20
CA PRO A 65 16.78 8.93 -3.13
C PRO A 65 16.29 9.03 -4.58
N LYS A 66 17.22 8.95 -5.53
CA LYS A 66 16.90 8.88 -6.95
C LYS A 66 16.16 7.58 -7.27
N LEU A 67 14.87 7.68 -7.58
CA LEU A 67 14.00 6.53 -7.86
C LEU A 67 13.50 6.55 -9.30
N LYS A 68 13.40 5.37 -9.92
CA LYS A 68 12.64 5.15 -11.15
C LYS A 68 11.30 4.49 -10.77
N VAL A 69 10.20 5.20 -11.00
CA VAL A 69 8.87 4.80 -10.49
C VAL A 69 7.84 4.81 -11.61
N CYS A 70 7.04 3.76 -11.71
CA CYS A 70 5.87 3.69 -12.58
C CYS A 70 4.60 3.58 -11.74
N ALA A 71 3.61 4.45 -11.98
CA ALA A 71 2.33 4.37 -11.28
C ALA A 71 1.14 4.90 -12.10
N LEU A 72 -0.07 4.56 -11.65
CA LEU A 72 -1.31 5.06 -12.26
C LEU A 72 -1.53 6.54 -11.93
N ARG A 73 -1.33 6.92 -10.66
CA ARG A 73 -1.50 8.28 -10.18
C ARG A 73 -0.42 8.61 -9.16
N LEU A 74 0.10 9.82 -9.24
CA LEU A 74 0.97 10.40 -8.21
C LEU A 74 0.30 11.66 -7.68
N THR A 75 0.39 11.87 -6.38
CA THR A 75 0.07 13.17 -5.77
C THR A 75 1.05 14.24 -6.26
N SER A 76 0.61 15.50 -6.35
CA SER A 76 1.44 16.62 -6.83
C SER A 76 2.75 16.76 -6.04
N ARG A 77 2.64 16.67 -4.71
CA ARG A 77 3.78 16.74 -3.80
C ARG A 77 4.75 15.58 -3.99
N ALA A 78 4.26 14.34 -4.08
CA ALA A 78 5.12 13.18 -4.34
C ALA A 78 5.84 13.28 -5.69
N ARG A 79 5.13 13.75 -6.73
CA ARG A 79 5.72 14.01 -8.05
C ARG A 79 6.86 15.03 -7.96
N SER A 80 6.65 16.14 -7.27
CA SER A 80 7.68 17.16 -7.06
C SER A 80 8.88 16.62 -6.28
N CYS A 81 8.66 15.82 -5.23
CA CYS A 81 9.72 15.23 -4.42
C CYS A 81 10.61 14.30 -5.27
N ILE A 82 10.01 13.41 -6.07
CA ILE A 82 10.76 12.48 -6.93
C ILE A 82 11.55 13.22 -8.01
N LEU A 83 10.95 14.20 -8.68
CA LEU A 83 11.62 14.96 -9.74
C LEU A 83 12.77 15.82 -9.18
N ARG A 84 12.58 16.44 -8.02
CA ARG A 84 13.64 17.21 -7.34
C ARG A 84 14.82 16.33 -6.93
N ALA A 85 14.57 15.08 -6.55
CA ALA A 85 15.62 14.08 -6.29
C ALA A 85 16.30 13.55 -7.57
N GLY A 86 15.96 14.05 -8.76
CA GLY A 86 16.47 13.56 -10.04
C GLY A 86 15.91 12.20 -10.46
N GLY A 87 14.82 11.76 -9.83
CA GLY A 87 14.13 10.51 -10.15
C GLY A 87 13.33 10.61 -11.46
N LYS A 88 12.94 9.45 -11.99
CA LYS A 88 12.13 9.33 -13.21
C LYS A 88 10.76 8.77 -12.89
N ILE A 89 9.71 9.40 -13.42
CA ILE A 89 8.33 8.95 -13.28
C ILE A 89 7.86 8.46 -14.64
N LEU A 90 7.39 7.22 -14.69
CA LEU A 90 6.87 6.55 -15.89
C LEU A 90 5.37 6.32 -15.76
N THR A 91 4.70 6.36 -16.91
CA THR A 91 3.35 5.82 -17.09
C THR A 91 3.42 4.34 -17.47
N PHE A 92 2.30 3.62 -17.33
CA PHE A 92 2.27 2.20 -17.69
C PHE A 92 2.48 1.95 -19.18
N ASP A 93 2.13 2.89 -20.05
CA ASP A 93 2.37 2.78 -21.49
C ASP A 93 3.86 2.94 -21.81
N GLN A 94 4.53 3.90 -21.17
CA GLN A 94 6.00 4.04 -21.26
C GLN A 94 6.73 2.83 -20.69
N LEU A 95 6.26 2.28 -19.56
CA LEU A 95 6.81 1.04 -19.00
C LEU A 95 6.64 -0.15 -19.94
N ALA A 96 5.51 -0.23 -20.66
CA ALA A 96 5.26 -1.29 -21.64
C ALA A 96 6.27 -1.25 -22.80
N LEU A 97 6.71 -0.05 -23.21
CA LEU A 97 7.76 0.13 -24.22
C LEU A 97 9.15 -0.17 -23.68
N ASP A 98 9.46 0.29 -22.46
CA ASP A 98 10.78 0.13 -21.82
C ASP A 98 11.05 -1.32 -21.38
N SER A 99 10.03 -2.01 -20.89
CA SER A 99 10.16 -3.35 -20.31
C SER A 99 8.90 -4.18 -20.55
N PRO A 100 8.66 -4.65 -21.79
CA PRO A 100 7.44 -5.38 -22.16
C PRO A 100 7.27 -6.71 -21.40
N ASN A 101 8.38 -7.32 -20.99
CA ASN A 101 8.39 -8.56 -20.18
C ASN A 101 8.35 -8.30 -18.66
N GLY A 102 8.52 -7.04 -18.22
CA GLY A 102 8.67 -6.67 -16.81
C GLY A 102 10.08 -6.87 -16.23
N CYS A 103 11.09 -7.09 -17.07
CA CYS A 103 12.48 -7.25 -16.62
C CYS A 103 12.98 -6.01 -15.86
N GLY A 104 13.74 -6.20 -14.78
CA GLY A 104 14.29 -5.08 -14.00
C GLY A 104 13.23 -4.25 -13.25
N THR A 105 12.05 -4.81 -13.02
CA THR A 105 10.98 -4.15 -12.25
C THR A 105 10.76 -4.80 -10.89
N VAL A 106 10.26 -4.00 -9.93
CA VAL A 106 9.82 -4.46 -8.62
C VAL A 106 8.36 -4.07 -8.47
N LEU A 107 7.48 -5.06 -8.41
CA LEU A 107 6.04 -4.82 -8.29
C LEU A 107 5.63 -4.64 -6.83
N LEU A 108 5.23 -3.44 -6.46
CA LEU A 108 4.86 -3.05 -5.10
C LEU A 108 3.34 -2.88 -4.95
N SER A 109 2.85 -2.98 -3.72
CA SER A 109 1.46 -2.68 -3.34
C SER A 109 1.47 -2.10 -1.92
N GLY A 110 0.53 -1.19 -1.67
CA GLY A 110 0.24 -0.62 -0.37
C GLY A 110 -0.34 -1.63 0.62
N PRO A 111 -0.42 -1.26 1.90
CA PRO A 111 -0.95 -2.13 2.94
C PRO A 111 -2.47 -2.29 2.80
N ARG A 112 -2.92 -3.46 2.32
CA ARG A 112 -4.36 -3.74 2.11
C ARG A 112 -5.15 -3.74 3.42
N LYS A 113 -4.58 -4.26 4.50
CA LYS A 113 -5.20 -4.33 5.83
C LYS A 113 -4.95 -3.08 6.69
N GLY A 114 -4.46 -1.99 6.10
CA GLY A 114 -4.18 -0.73 6.83
C GLY A 114 -5.41 0.13 7.09
N LEU A 115 -6.59 -0.25 6.59
CA LEU A 115 -7.84 0.49 6.77
C LEU A 115 -8.48 0.21 8.13
N GLU A 116 -9.15 1.22 8.70
CA GLU A 116 -9.86 1.12 9.98
C GLU A 116 -10.88 -0.01 10.02
N VAL A 117 -11.56 -0.26 8.89
CA VAL A 117 -12.55 -1.34 8.75
C VAL A 117 -11.98 -2.70 9.19
N TYR A 118 -10.71 -2.99 8.90
CA TYR A 118 -10.08 -4.26 9.28
C TYR A 118 -9.80 -4.40 10.78
N TRP A 119 -9.79 -3.31 11.55
CA TRP A 119 -9.63 -3.34 13.01
C TRP A 119 -10.87 -3.87 13.72
N HIS A 120 -12.02 -3.75 13.08
CA HIS A 120 -13.30 -4.25 13.57
C HIS A 120 -13.59 -5.69 13.13
N PHE A 121 -12.73 -6.25 12.28
CA PHE A 121 -12.86 -7.63 11.82
C PHE A 121 -12.11 -8.56 12.77
N SER A 122 -12.39 -9.87 12.66
CA SER A 122 -11.92 -10.98 13.50
C SER A 122 -12.86 -11.34 14.66
N LYS A 123 -12.34 -11.98 15.72
CA LYS A 123 -13.18 -12.53 16.81
C LYS A 123 -14.01 -11.41 17.45
N ALA A 124 -15.22 -11.74 17.91
CA ALA A 124 -16.10 -10.75 18.49
C ALA A 124 -15.41 -10.01 19.66
N PRO A 125 -15.56 -8.67 19.76
CA PRO A 125 -15.08 -7.92 20.91
C PRO A 125 -15.66 -8.50 22.21
N GLY A 126 -14.80 -8.68 23.22
CA GLY A 126 -15.21 -9.29 24.49
C GLY A 126 -15.17 -10.81 24.49
N THR A 127 -14.59 -11.46 23.48
CA THR A 127 -14.14 -12.87 23.62
C THR A 127 -12.74 -12.92 24.24
N PRO A 128 -12.39 -13.99 24.99
CA PRO A 128 -11.07 -14.07 25.61
C PRO A 128 -9.92 -13.91 24.62
N HIS A 129 -8.93 -13.09 24.97
CA HIS A 129 -7.77 -12.78 24.12
C HIS A 129 -8.12 -12.12 22.77
N SER A 130 -9.29 -11.49 22.64
CA SER A 130 -9.64 -10.70 21.47
C SER A 130 -9.20 -9.24 21.62
N HIS A 131 -8.62 -8.69 20.56
CA HIS A 131 -8.21 -7.27 20.48
C HIS A 131 -8.98 -6.50 19.40
N THR A 132 -10.10 -7.06 18.94
CA THR A 132 -10.96 -6.43 17.92
C THR A 132 -11.54 -5.14 18.46
N LYS A 133 -11.42 -4.07 17.68
CA LYS A 133 -11.96 -2.75 18.05
C LYS A 133 -13.50 -2.83 18.04
N PRO A 134 -14.19 -2.49 19.14
CA PRO A 134 -15.65 -2.41 19.15
C PRO A 134 -16.15 -1.20 18.37
N TYR A 135 -17.39 -1.27 17.88
CA TYR A 135 -18.08 -0.13 17.28
C TYR A 135 -18.74 0.71 18.37
N VAL A 136 -18.13 1.84 18.71
CA VAL A 136 -18.63 2.74 19.76
C VAL A 136 -18.86 4.13 19.18
N ARG A 137 -19.96 4.78 19.55
CA ARG A 137 -20.32 6.13 19.06
C ARG A 137 -19.27 7.19 19.41
N SER A 138 -18.63 7.07 20.56
CA SER A 138 -17.61 8.01 21.04
C SER A 138 -16.61 7.28 21.93
N LYS A 139 -15.38 7.78 21.99
CA LYS A 139 -14.33 7.21 22.83
C LYS A 139 -14.17 8.06 24.09
N GLY A 140 -14.24 7.44 25.27
CA GLY A 140 -14.05 8.13 26.54
C GLY A 140 -14.40 7.26 27.74
N ARG A 141 -14.06 7.70 28.96
CA ARG A 141 -14.20 6.92 30.21
C ARG A 141 -15.57 6.25 30.40
N LYS A 142 -16.65 6.88 29.93
CA LYS A 142 -18.04 6.43 30.10
C LYS A 142 -18.54 5.51 28.96
N PHE A 143 -17.72 5.24 27.95
CA PHE A 143 -18.11 4.45 26.78
C PHE A 143 -17.36 3.10 26.79
N GLU A 144 -18.10 2.02 27.04
CA GLU A 144 -17.62 0.62 26.93
C GLU A 144 -16.28 0.31 27.64
N HIS A 145 -16.06 0.88 28.83
CA HIS A 145 -14.89 0.60 29.69
C HIS A 145 -15.23 0.02 31.07
N ALA A 146 -16.48 -0.41 31.26
CA ALA A 146 -17.00 -0.90 32.54
C ALA A 146 -16.94 -2.43 32.64
N ARG A 147 -18.09 -3.10 32.76
CA ARG A 147 -18.18 -4.56 32.88
C ARG A 147 -17.62 -5.26 31.64
N GLY A 148 -16.85 -6.32 31.84
CA GLY A 148 -16.22 -7.11 30.76
C GLY A 148 -14.88 -6.57 30.29
N GLN A 149 -14.45 -5.38 30.76
CA GLN A 149 -13.17 -4.76 30.40
C GLN A 149 -12.20 -4.66 31.58
N ARG A 150 -12.68 -4.88 32.82
CA ARG A 150 -11.90 -4.72 34.05
C ARG A 150 -12.36 -5.72 35.09
N ALA A 151 -11.41 -6.37 35.77
CA ALA A 151 -11.70 -7.36 36.81
C ALA A 151 -12.55 -6.79 37.97
N SER A 152 -12.40 -5.50 38.29
CA SER A 152 -13.15 -4.84 39.38
C SER A 152 -14.64 -4.63 39.11
N ARG A 153 -15.14 -4.87 37.89
CA ARG A 153 -16.55 -4.70 37.51
C ARG A 153 -17.10 -5.99 36.91
N GLY A 154 -17.26 -7.02 37.73
CA GLY A 154 -17.89 -8.29 37.37
C GLY A 154 -16.92 -9.31 36.79
N TYR A 155 -16.32 -9.02 35.62
CA TYR A 155 -15.32 -9.88 34.99
C TYR A 155 -14.50 -9.11 33.95
N GLN A 156 -13.38 -9.69 33.51
CA GLN A 156 -12.56 -9.23 32.40
C GLN A 156 -12.23 -10.43 31.51
N ASN A 157 -12.39 -10.24 30.20
CA ASN A 157 -12.07 -11.23 29.17
C ASN A 157 -10.72 -10.91 28.51
#